data_AF-A0A3C1S0A1-F1
#
_entry.id   AF-A0A3C1S0A1-F1
#
_cell.length_a   1.000
_cell.length_b   1.000
_cell.length_c   1.000
_cell.angle_alpha   90.00
_cell.angle_beta   90.00
_cell.angle_gamma   90.00
#
_symmetry.space_group_name_H-M   'P 1'
#
loop_
_entity.id
_entity.type
_entity.pdbx_description
1 polymer ?
#
loop_
_entity_poly.entity_id
_entity_poly.type
_entity_poly.pdbx_seq_one_letter_code
_entity_poly.pdbx_strand_id
1 'polypeptide(L)'
;KINTYKSSDNTNEIVISQSHHLESNKKHKTQFSIDDELLKINILEATNKKNSYITIEDDFYSKNKSDKPEFLDDYSLTRNTDGSFTLNFEVKDNVIADFIYNEKNNTHEVHLKSGKSKNKHFSRNISISDKKILKIDFVNHKYNNKSKRINVNKKPRQIIEEVFI
;
A
#
# COMPACT_ATOMS: atom_id res chain seq x y z
N LYS A 1 -19.18 -15.08 8.95
CA LYS A 1 -18.73 -15.89 7.79
C LYS A 1 -17.92 -14.97 6.86
N ILE A 2 -16.80 -15.44 6.33
CA ILE A 2 -15.97 -14.70 5.37
C ILE A 2 -15.88 -15.54 4.09
N ASN A 3 -16.11 -14.94 2.94
CA ASN A 3 -15.94 -15.58 1.64
C ASN A 3 -15.06 -14.71 0.74
N THR A 4 -14.33 -15.34 -0.17
CA THR A 4 -13.44 -14.66 -1.12
C THR A 4 -13.83 -15.02 -2.55
N TYR A 5 -13.86 -14.05 -3.45
CA TYR A 5 -14.15 -14.23 -4.87
C TYR A 5 -13.21 -13.38 -5.74
N LYS A 6 -13.20 -13.64 -7.05
CA LYS A 6 -12.56 -12.80 -8.05
C LYS A 6 -13.66 -12.24 -8.96
N SER A 7 -13.75 -10.92 -9.06
CA SER A 7 -14.68 -10.20 -9.93
C SER A 7 -14.24 -10.23 -11.39
N SER A 8 -15.14 -9.90 -12.32
CA SER A 8 -14.87 -9.85 -13.77
C SER A 8 -13.83 -8.80 -14.16
N ASP A 9 -13.60 -7.79 -13.32
CA ASP A 9 -12.58 -6.75 -13.51
C ASP A 9 -11.23 -7.08 -12.80
N ASN A 10 -11.05 -8.36 -12.43
CA ASN A 10 -9.92 -8.90 -11.66
C ASN A 10 -9.78 -8.34 -10.23
N THR A 11 -10.79 -7.66 -9.69
CA THR A 11 -10.82 -7.26 -8.28
C THR A 11 -11.06 -8.48 -7.39
N ASN A 12 -10.26 -8.62 -6.33
CA ASN A 12 -10.48 -9.65 -5.31
C ASN A 12 -11.54 -9.15 -4.34
N GLU A 13 -12.60 -9.92 -4.15
CA GLU A 13 -13.75 -9.57 -3.31
C GLU A 13 -13.71 -10.36 -2.01
N ILE A 14 -13.71 -9.68 -0.86
CA ILE A 14 -13.83 -10.28 0.47
C ILE A 14 -15.18 -9.88 1.05
N VAL A 15 -16.09 -10.85 1.21
CA VAL A 15 -17.42 -10.60 1.78
C VAL A 15 -17.45 -11.06 3.23
N ILE A 16 -17.67 -10.12 4.14
CA ILE A 16 -17.84 -10.35 5.58
C ILE A 16 -19.34 -10.26 5.89
N SER A 17 -19.91 -11.36 6.37
CA SER A 17 -21.33 -11.45 6.74
C SER A 17 -21.52 -12.01 8.14
N GLN A 18 -22.63 -11.67 8.79
CA GLN A 18 -22.99 -12.24 10.08
C GLN A 18 -23.17 -13.76 9.97
N SER A 19 -22.67 -14.51 10.94
CA SER A 19 -22.99 -15.93 11.10
C SER A 19 -23.98 -16.09 12.26
N HIS A 20 -25.04 -16.88 12.04
CA HIS A 20 -26.00 -17.23 13.09
C HIS A 20 -25.43 -18.23 14.12
N HIS A 21 -24.25 -18.80 13.86
CA HIS A 21 -23.50 -19.62 14.81
C HIS A 21 -22.37 -18.80 15.44
N LEU A 22 -22.26 -18.93 16.77
CA LEU A 22 -21.13 -18.49 17.60
C LEU A 22 -19.87 -19.29 17.24
N GLU A 23 -19.37 -19.16 16.02
CA GLU A 23 -18.05 -19.67 15.71
C GLU A 23 -17.01 -18.72 16.31
N SER A 24 -16.24 -19.27 17.24
CA SER A 24 -15.10 -18.68 17.92
C SER A 24 -14.16 -17.94 16.96
N ASN A 25 -13.40 -16.97 17.52
CA ASN A 25 -12.37 -16.11 16.90
C ASN A 25 -11.41 -16.82 15.91
N LYS A 26 -11.89 -17.31 14.77
CA LYS A 26 -11.09 -17.95 13.72
C LYS A 26 -10.43 -16.87 12.90
N LYS A 27 -9.11 -16.74 13.07
CA LYS A 27 -8.26 -15.93 12.17
C LYS A 27 -8.47 -16.43 10.74
N HIS A 28 -8.96 -15.57 9.86
CA HIS A 28 -9.01 -15.85 8.43
C HIS A 28 -7.74 -15.32 7.78
N LYS A 29 -7.09 -16.16 6.98
CA LYS A 29 -5.94 -15.80 6.16
C LYS A 29 -6.30 -16.08 4.70
N THR A 30 -6.11 -15.08 3.86
CA THR A 30 -6.28 -15.18 2.42
C THR A 30 -4.97 -14.80 1.75
N GLN A 31 -4.65 -15.45 0.63
CA GLN A 31 -3.51 -15.11 -0.21
C GLN A 31 -4.04 -14.67 -1.57
N PHE A 32 -3.49 -13.57 -2.09
CA PHE A 32 -3.84 -13.02 -3.40
C PHE A 32 -2.62 -13.03 -4.31
N SER A 33 -2.86 -13.24 -5.59
CA SER A 33 -1.87 -12.98 -6.64
C SER A 33 -2.01 -11.54 -7.11
N ILE A 34 -0.89 -10.96 -7.55
CA ILE A 34 -0.85 -9.67 -8.24
C ILE A 34 -0.93 -9.99 -9.74
N ASP A 35 -1.90 -9.37 -10.43
CA ASP A 35 -2.07 -9.50 -11.87
C ASP A 35 -1.74 -8.13 -12.49
N ASP A 36 -0.93 -8.09 -13.55
CA ASP A 36 -0.60 -6.85 -14.28
C ASP A 36 -0.16 -5.68 -13.38
N GLU A 37 0.77 -5.94 -12.45
CA GLU A 37 1.33 -4.93 -11.52
C GLU A 37 0.32 -4.32 -10.54
N LEU A 38 -0.93 -4.82 -10.52
CA LEU A 38 -2.03 -4.24 -9.79
C LEU A 38 -2.75 -5.28 -8.92
N LEU A 39 -2.81 -5.02 -7.63
CA LEU A 39 -3.65 -5.75 -6.69
C LEU A 39 -4.83 -4.88 -6.27
N LYS A 40 -6.04 -5.28 -6.67
CA LYS A 40 -7.30 -4.69 -6.22
C LYS A 40 -8.00 -5.63 -5.26
N ILE A 41 -8.38 -5.12 -4.09
CA ILE A 41 -9.18 -5.82 -3.09
C ILE A 41 -10.36 -4.93 -2.71
N ASN A 42 -11.56 -5.47 -2.77
CA ASN A 42 -12.76 -4.88 -2.20
C ASN A 42 -13.20 -5.73 -1.00
N ILE A 43 -13.49 -5.08 0.12
CA ILE A 43 -13.96 -5.71 1.35
C ILE A 43 -15.38 -5.21 1.61
N LEU A 44 -16.36 -6.07 1.37
CA LEU A 44 -17.77 -5.81 1.61
C LEU A 44 -18.16 -6.28 3.02
N GLU A 45 -18.48 -5.34 3.89
CA GLU A 45 -19.06 -5.60 5.19
C GLU A 45 -20.59 -5.53 5.11
N ALA A 46 -21.22 -6.67 4.81
CA ALA A 46 -22.64 -6.75 4.46
C ALA A 46 -23.58 -6.23 5.55
N THR A 47 -23.18 -6.35 6.82
CA THR A 47 -23.96 -5.87 7.96
C THR A 47 -23.97 -4.35 8.09
N ASN A 48 -22.84 -3.71 7.78
CA ASN A 48 -22.64 -2.27 7.95
C ASN A 48 -22.74 -1.50 6.63
N LYS A 49 -23.08 -2.18 5.53
CA LYS A 49 -23.12 -1.65 4.16
C LYS A 49 -21.89 -0.79 3.83
N LYS A 50 -20.73 -1.25 4.27
CA LYS A 50 -19.47 -0.54 4.09
C LYS A 50 -18.60 -1.34 3.14
N ASN A 51 -18.08 -0.66 2.13
CA ASN A 51 -17.04 -1.19 1.26
C ASN A 51 -15.72 -0.53 1.64
N SER A 52 -14.67 -1.35 1.74
CA SER A 52 -13.30 -0.86 1.84
C SER A 52 -12.50 -1.36 0.65
N TYR A 53 -11.93 -0.44 -0.11
CA TYR A 53 -11.10 -0.75 -1.26
C TYR A 53 -9.63 -0.60 -0.88
N ILE A 54 -8.81 -1.58 -1.25
CA ILE A 54 -7.36 -1.54 -1.16
C ILE A 54 -6.82 -1.76 -2.57
N THR A 55 -6.07 -0.79 -3.07
CA THR A 55 -5.36 -0.89 -4.34
C THR A 55 -3.87 -0.76 -4.08
N ILE A 56 -3.08 -1.69 -4.61
CA ILE A 56 -1.61 -1.63 -4.62
C ILE A 56 -1.14 -1.73 -6.05
N GLU A 57 -0.37 -0.75 -6.50
CA GLU A 57 0.33 -0.74 -7.79
C GLU A 57 1.83 -0.82 -7.52
N ASP A 58 2.50 -1.84 -8.05
CA ASP A 58 3.95 -2.00 -7.89
C ASP A 58 4.58 -2.70 -9.09
N ASP A 59 5.87 -2.43 -9.34
CA ASP A 59 6.62 -3.09 -10.41
C ASP A 59 6.82 -4.56 -10.04
N PHE A 60 6.40 -5.48 -10.91
CA PHE A 60 6.68 -6.90 -10.69
C PHE A 60 8.19 -7.11 -10.79
N TYR A 61 8.80 -7.80 -9.81
CA TYR A 61 10.22 -8.15 -9.90
C TYR A 61 10.45 -9.05 -11.12
N SER A 62 10.86 -8.46 -12.24
CA SER A 62 11.37 -9.17 -13.40
C SER A 62 12.57 -10.00 -12.94
N LYS A 63 12.59 -11.30 -13.29
CA LYS A 63 13.69 -12.23 -12.94
C LYS A 63 15.07 -11.77 -13.48
N ASN A 64 15.11 -10.73 -14.30
CA ASN A 64 16.35 -10.08 -14.71
C ASN A 64 16.89 -9.23 -13.55
N LYS A 65 18.08 -9.63 -13.04
CA LYS A 65 18.76 -9.04 -11.87
C LYS A 65 19.00 -7.51 -11.91
N SER A 66 18.71 -6.84 -13.02
CA SER A 66 18.84 -5.39 -13.20
C SER A 66 17.68 -4.58 -12.60
N ASP A 67 16.54 -5.20 -12.29
CA ASP A 67 15.31 -4.49 -11.90
C ASP A 67 14.97 -4.69 -10.41
N LYS A 68 15.98 -4.74 -9.52
CA LYS A 68 15.70 -4.73 -8.09
C LYS A 68 15.03 -3.39 -7.69
N PRO A 69 14.02 -3.39 -6.81
CA PRO A 69 13.53 -2.13 -6.22
C PRO A 69 14.74 -1.43 -5.60
N GLU A 70 15.04 -0.21 -6.04
CA GLU A 70 16.38 0.35 -5.84
C GLU A 70 16.57 0.85 -4.41
N PHE A 71 15.49 1.29 -3.76
CA PHE A 71 15.57 1.99 -2.48
C PHE A 71 14.72 1.40 -1.36
N LEU A 72 13.47 1.02 -1.64
CA LEU A 72 12.59 0.38 -0.65
C LEU A 72 12.97 -1.11 -0.52
N ASP A 73 12.99 -1.61 0.71
CA ASP A 73 13.20 -3.04 1.00
C ASP A 73 11.88 -3.70 1.41
N ASP A 74 11.16 -3.11 2.37
CA ASP A 74 9.87 -3.59 2.83
C ASP A 74 8.98 -2.43 3.34
N TYR A 75 7.67 -2.66 3.38
CA TYR A 75 6.74 -1.76 4.04
C TYR A 75 5.49 -2.48 4.53
N SER A 76 4.90 -1.94 5.58
CA SER A 76 3.61 -2.40 6.11
C SER A 76 2.76 -1.21 6.51
N LEU A 77 1.45 -1.37 6.33
CA LEU A 77 0.47 -0.39 6.72
C LEU A 77 -0.55 -1.04 7.65
N THR A 78 -0.63 -0.53 8.88
CA THR A 78 -1.52 -1.05 9.91
C THR A 78 -2.55 -0.01 10.28
N ARG A 79 -3.84 -0.37 10.27
CA ARG A 79 -4.89 0.51 10.80
C ARG A 79 -4.87 0.47 12.33
N ASN A 80 -4.85 1.64 12.94
CA ASN A 80 -4.91 1.82 14.39
C ASN A 80 -6.36 1.87 14.88
N THR A 81 -6.56 1.72 16.19
CA THR A 81 -7.89 1.69 16.82
C THR A 81 -8.65 3.00 16.71
N ASP A 82 -7.94 4.13 16.59
CA ASP A 82 -8.51 5.47 16.41
C ASP A 82 -8.85 5.78 14.94
N GLY A 83 -8.65 4.82 14.04
CA GLY A 83 -8.89 4.98 12.61
C GLY A 83 -7.72 5.57 11.82
N SER A 84 -6.64 6.04 12.46
CA SER A 84 -5.40 6.41 11.78
C SER A 84 -4.68 5.17 11.23
N PHE A 85 -3.63 5.38 10.44
CA PHE A 85 -2.76 4.31 9.97
C PHE A 85 -1.32 4.51 10.43
N THR A 86 -0.64 3.42 10.74
CA THR A 86 0.80 3.40 10.98
C THR A 86 1.49 2.79 9.76
N LEU A 87 2.26 3.60 9.04
CA LEU A 87 3.16 3.16 7.98
C LEU A 87 4.52 2.82 8.62
N ASN A 88 4.94 1.57 8.52
CA ASN A 88 6.32 1.17 8.80
C ASN A 88 7.00 0.84 7.48
N PHE A 89 8.25 1.26 7.28
CA PHE A 89 9.00 0.89 6.10
C PHE A 89 10.49 0.76 6.38
N GLU A 90 11.13 -0.10 5.59
CA GLU A 90 12.56 -0.32 5.58
C GLU A 90 13.14 0.07 4.22
N VAL A 91 14.26 0.79 4.24
CA VAL A 91 15.02 1.14 3.05
C VAL A 91 16.36 0.41 3.03
N LYS A 92 16.92 0.29 1.82
CA LYS A 92 18.24 -0.29 1.59
C LYS A 92 19.36 0.59 2.13
N ASP A 93 20.55 0.02 2.21
CA ASP A 93 21.74 0.75 2.64
C ASP A 93 22.01 1.93 1.71
N ASN A 94 22.47 3.04 2.28
CA ASN A 94 22.74 4.28 1.56
C ASN A 94 21.51 4.86 0.84
N VAL A 95 20.35 4.79 1.48
CA VAL A 95 19.12 5.46 1.05
C VAL A 95 18.73 6.52 2.08
N ILE A 96 18.42 7.73 1.59
CA ILE A 96 17.78 8.79 2.38
C ILE A 96 16.28 8.74 2.08
N ALA A 97 15.48 8.81 3.14
CA ALA A 97 14.03 8.87 3.07
C ALA A 97 13.52 10.22 3.63
N ASP A 98 12.73 10.92 2.83
CA ASP A 98 12.05 12.16 3.21
C ASP A 98 10.54 11.95 3.08
N PHE A 99 9.76 12.23 4.14
CA PHE A 99 8.30 12.09 4.09
C PHE A 99 7.63 13.45 3.96
N ILE A 100 6.81 13.59 2.93
CA ILE A 100 6.11 14.82 2.57
C ILE A 100 4.63 14.52 2.38
N TYR A 101 3.75 15.47 2.69
CA TYR A 101 2.36 15.40 2.25
C TYR A 101 2.14 16.35 1.08
N ASN A 102 1.71 15.79 -0.05
CA ASN A 102 1.44 16.51 -1.28
C ASN A 102 -0.02 16.95 -1.32
N GLU A 103 -0.28 18.20 -0.92
CA GLU A 103 -1.63 18.77 -0.82
C GLU A 103 -2.37 18.78 -2.15
N LYS A 104 -1.67 19.05 -3.25
CA LYS A 104 -2.26 19.09 -4.60
C LYS A 104 -2.91 17.77 -4.99
N ASN A 105 -2.30 16.66 -4.59
CA ASN A 105 -2.75 15.31 -4.93
C ASN A 105 -3.45 14.60 -3.74
N ASN A 106 -3.49 15.22 -2.57
CA ASN A 106 -3.91 14.60 -1.30
C ASN A 106 -3.20 13.24 -1.10
N THR A 107 -1.86 13.24 -1.15
CA THR A 107 -1.05 12.00 -1.15
C THR A 107 0.13 12.15 -0.19
N HIS A 108 0.34 11.15 0.66
CA HIS A 108 1.55 11.02 1.45
C HIS A 108 2.66 10.44 0.58
N GLU A 109 3.75 11.18 0.41
CA GLU A 109 4.88 10.79 -0.43
C GLU A 109 6.09 10.46 0.44
N VAL A 110 6.65 9.26 0.26
CA VAL A 110 7.95 8.86 0.82
C VAL A 110 8.98 8.97 -0.29
N HIS A 111 9.77 10.05 -0.27
CA HIS A 111 10.81 10.30 -1.25
C HIS A 111 12.06 9.51 -0.87
N LEU A 112 12.49 8.62 -1.76
CA LEU A 112 13.65 7.76 -1.60
C LEU A 112 14.72 8.12 -2.62
N LYS A 113 15.96 8.30 -2.17
CA LYS A 113 17.11 8.61 -3.03
C LYS A 113 18.39 8.05 -2.45
N SER A 114 19.39 7.81 -3.30
CA SER A 114 20.73 7.45 -2.83
C SER A 114 21.32 8.55 -1.94
N GLY A 115 21.94 8.15 -0.83
CA GLY A 115 22.65 9.06 0.05
C GLY A 115 23.13 8.39 1.33
N LYS A 116 24.11 8.98 2.01
CA LYS A 116 24.70 8.38 3.21
C LYS A 116 23.74 8.54 4.40
N SER A 117 22.95 7.51 4.68
CA SER A 117 22.11 7.38 5.87
C SER A 117 22.49 6.13 6.65
N LYS A 118 22.42 6.22 7.98
CA LYS A 118 22.53 5.05 8.88
C LYS A 118 21.17 4.47 9.28
N ASN A 119 20.09 5.24 9.09
CA ASN A 119 18.74 4.83 9.44
C ASN A 119 18.11 4.08 8.27
N LYS A 120 17.63 2.87 8.55
CA LYS A 120 16.95 2.01 7.57
C LYS A 120 15.47 1.84 7.86
N HIS A 121 15.08 1.86 9.13
CA HIS A 121 13.71 1.61 9.56
C HIS A 121 13.04 2.93 9.95
N PHE A 122 11.82 3.10 9.46
CA PHE A 122 11.02 4.29 9.68
C PHE A 122 9.60 3.88 10.08
N SER A 123 8.98 4.71 10.91
CA SER A 123 7.59 4.55 11.32
C SER A 123 6.92 5.91 11.32
N ARG A 124 5.70 6.00 10.77
CA ARG A 124 4.92 7.22 10.75
C ARG A 124 3.44 6.92 10.93
N ASN A 125 2.83 7.62 11.89
CA ASN A 125 1.39 7.68 12.02
C ASN A 125 0.81 8.68 11.01
N ILE A 126 -0.28 8.30 10.36
CA ILE A 126 -0.96 9.02 9.29
C ILE A 126 -2.45 9.08 9.63
N SER A 127 -2.96 10.29 9.87
CA SER A 127 -4.39 10.54 9.98
C SER A 127 -5.04 10.50 8.59
N ILE A 128 -6.22 9.89 8.49
CA ILE A 128 -6.99 9.90 7.25
C ILE A 128 -7.75 11.23 7.15
N SER A 129 -7.80 11.82 5.96
CA SER A 129 -8.65 12.97 5.68
C SER A 129 -10.15 12.64 5.83
N ASP A 130 -10.99 13.66 5.98
CA ASP A 130 -12.46 13.50 6.05
C ASP A 130 -13.05 12.79 4.83
N LYS A 131 -12.33 12.78 3.70
CA LYS A 131 -12.70 12.06 2.48
C LYS A 131 -12.58 10.53 2.62
N LYS A 132 -12.07 10.02 3.74
CA LYS A 132 -11.85 8.58 4.03
C LYS A 132 -11.01 7.86 2.97
N ILE A 133 -10.15 8.61 2.30
CA ILE A 133 -9.18 8.12 1.33
C ILE A 133 -7.77 8.38 1.88
N LEU A 134 -6.97 7.33 1.92
CA LEU A 134 -5.53 7.37 2.18
C LEU A 134 -4.79 7.02 0.89
N LYS A 135 -3.84 7.86 0.49
CA LYS A 135 -2.93 7.61 -0.63
C LYS A 135 -1.49 7.70 -0.14
N ILE A 136 -0.69 6.69 -0.48
CA ILE A 136 0.73 6.63 -0.17
C ILE A 136 1.49 6.31 -1.46
N ASP A 137 2.45 7.16 -1.83
CA ASP A 137 3.37 6.92 -2.95
C ASP A 137 4.81 6.83 -2.43
N PHE A 138 5.53 5.77 -2.78
CA PHE A 138 6.98 5.72 -2.63
C PHE A 138 7.64 6.33 -3.89
N VAL A 139 8.23 7.51 -3.74
CA VAL A 139 8.79 8.31 -4.83
C VAL A 139 10.29 8.04 -4.94
N ASN A 140 10.68 7.18 -5.86
CA ASN A 140 12.08 6.81 -6.08
C ASN A 140 12.76 7.79 -7.05
N HIS A 141 13.79 8.49 -6.57
CA HIS A 141 14.61 9.42 -7.36
C HIS A 141 15.87 8.71 -7.86
N LYS A 142 15.78 8.10 -9.04
CA LYS A 142 16.85 7.30 -9.63
C LYS A 142 17.74 8.16 -10.50
N TYR A 143 19.03 8.26 -10.18
CA TYR A 143 19.97 8.97 -11.05
C TYR A 143 20.36 8.10 -12.25
N ASN A 144 20.05 8.56 -13.46
CA ASN A 144 20.42 7.89 -14.68
C ASN A 144 21.74 8.45 -15.20
N ASN A 145 22.83 7.67 -15.07
CA ASN A 145 24.16 8.04 -15.53
C ASN A 145 24.24 8.33 -17.05
N LYS A 146 23.40 7.67 -17.87
CA LYS A 146 23.42 7.85 -19.33
C LYS A 146 22.82 9.20 -19.73
N SER A 147 21.68 9.57 -19.14
CA SER A 147 21.01 10.85 -19.44
C SER A 147 21.46 12.00 -18.54
N LYS A 148 22.26 11.72 -17.50
CA LYS A 148 22.65 12.67 -16.43
C LYS A 148 21.45 13.37 -15.78
N ARG A 149 20.32 12.66 -15.68
CA ARG A 149 19.05 13.18 -15.13
C ARG A 149 18.51 12.26 -14.05
N ILE A 150 17.69 12.83 -13.17
CA ILE A 150 16.92 12.05 -12.20
C ILE A 150 15.63 11.59 -12.89
N ASN A 151 15.43 10.27 -12.90
CA ASN A 151 14.16 9.65 -13.25
C ASN A 151 13.36 9.42 -11.97
N VAL A 152 12.09 9.78 -11.98
CA VAL A 152 11.20 9.58 -10.83
C VAL A 152 10.23 8.45 -11.15
N ASN A 153 10.19 7.43 -10.29
CA ASN A 153 9.15 6.40 -10.31
C ASN A 153 8.37 6.44 -9.00
N LYS A 154 7.05 6.46 -9.06
CA LYS A 154 6.18 6.50 -7.88
C LYS A 154 5.59 5.11 -7.65
N LYS A 155 6.38 4.19 -7.10
CA LYS A 155 5.98 2.80 -6.78
C LYS A 155 6.79 2.27 -5.58
N PRO A 156 6.20 1.41 -4.71
CA PRO A 156 4.80 1.02 -4.71
C PRO A 156 3.86 2.21 -4.41
N ARG A 157 2.63 2.12 -4.92
CA ARG A 157 1.53 3.04 -4.62
C ARG A 157 0.45 2.29 -3.90
N GLN A 158 -0.09 2.87 -2.84
CA GLN A 158 -1.18 2.28 -2.08
C GLN A 158 -2.33 3.28 -1.93
N ILE A 159 -3.53 2.81 -2.22
CA ILE A 159 -4.77 3.56 -2.03
C ILE A 159 -5.69 2.72 -1.14
N ILE A 160 -6.17 3.33 -0.06
CA ILE A 160 -7.24 2.77 0.79
C ILE A 160 -8.40 3.74 0.78
N GLU A 161 -9.60 3.25 0.51
CA GLU A 161 -10.83 4.04 0.46
C GLU A 161 -11.95 3.32 1.23
N GLU A 162 -12.71 4.06 2.03
CA GLU A 162 -13.93 3.57 2.67
C GLU A 162 -15.17 4.25 2.09
N VAL A 163 -16.12 3.46 1.57
CA VAL A 163 -17.40 3.91 1.01
C VAL A 163 -18.55 3.32 1.82
N PHE A 164 -19.53 4.13 2.17
CA PHE A 164 -20.76 3.72 2.85
C PHE A 164 -21.91 3.70 1.84
N ILE A 165 -22.67 2.61 1.79
CA ILE A 165 -23.72 2.31 0.79
C ILE A 165 -25.09 2.23 1.47
#